data_AF-A0A8H4IWY8-F1
#
_entry.id   AF-A0A8H4IWY8-F1
#
_cell.length_a   1.000
_cell.length_b   1.000
_cell.length_c   1.000
_cell.angle_alpha   90.00
_cell.angle_beta   90.00
_cell.angle_gamma   90.00
#
_symmetry.space_group_name_H-M   'P 1'
#
loop_
_entity.id
_entity.type
_entity.pdbx_description
1 polymer ?
#
loop_
_entity_poly.entity_id
_entity_poly.type
_entity_poly.pdbx_seq_one_letter_code
_entity_poly.pdbx_strand_id
1 'polypeptide(L)'
;MVNMAAVCRAAAFFLPALVAAQSGVVGTPTGFAAGVTGGGSAAAAAPADVDELISWLGDDTARVILIDKEFNFLGTEGTKSEQGCRPDSNTCPDNGGQDAINQANWCDNGSAGDGSSAVTVKYDQAALKGIPVKSNKSIVGVGDKGVLKGKGLSLTGGVENVIIQNIHITELNPQYIWGGDAITLAGSDKVWIDHNKISLVGRQMIVTGYDKAGKVTISNNEFDGTTDWSASCNGEHYWTVLVYGADDQITFANNYMHDTSGRSPKIGGADGAGITFHAVNNVFQTNKGHNFDIGSGAEVLLEGNTFNDCNQPITSKSADAGGAIFNTPSGSESSCSSSLKRNCVANALTSSGDFGTYKDTSVLEGFNGATSIWEAVSAEEAASSVVSNAGIGKIQGGAASNSTAKFRRF
;
A
#
# COMPACT_ATOMS: atom_id res chain seq x y z
N MET A 1 28.54 29.18 -60.98
CA MET A 1 28.57 27.70 -60.93
C MET A 1 29.25 27.28 -59.65
N VAL A 2 28.57 26.44 -58.85
CA VAL A 2 29.07 25.45 -57.87
C VAL A 2 30.11 25.96 -56.84
N ASN A 3 29.71 26.27 -55.60
CA ASN A 3 29.58 25.38 -54.42
C ASN A 3 30.91 25.14 -53.67
N MET A 4 31.02 25.61 -52.42
CA MET A 4 31.84 24.95 -51.40
C MET A 4 31.23 25.13 -50.01
N ALA A 5 31.03 23.98 -49.37
CA ALA A 5 30.33 23.72 -48.13
C ALA A 5 30.90 24.42 -46.90
N ALA A 6 30.00 24.83 -45.99
CA ALA A 6 30.30 24.99 -44.58
C ALA A 6 29.42 24.00 -43.79
N VAL A 7 30.05 22.96 -43.25
CA VAL A 7 29.43 22.02 -42.31
C VAL A 7 29.57 22.61 -40.91
N CYS A 8 28.51 23.18 -40.36
CA CYS A 8 28.40 23.49 -38.94
C CYS A 8 27.79 22.30 -38.20
N ARG A 9 28.57 21.70 -37.30
CA ARG A 9 28.12 20.69 -36.33
C ARG A 9 27.06 21.30 -35.41
N ALA A 10 25.89 20.68 -35.34
CA ALA A 10 24.91 20.95 -34.30
C ALA A 10 25.41 20.34 -32.98
N ALA A 11 25.68 21.19 -31.99
CA ALA A 11 25.86 20.76 -30.61
C ALA A 11 24.47 20.69 -29.95
N ALA A 12 24.04 19.48 -29.62
CA ALA A 12 22.86 19.28 -28.78
C ALA A 12 23.19 19.71 -27.35
N PHE A 13 22.60 20.81 -26.90
CA PHE A 13 22.59 21.19 -25.48
C PHE A 13 21.65 20.25 -24.74
N PHE A 14 22.20 19.31 -23.98
CA PHE A 14 21.48 18.67 -22.88
C PHE A 14 21.33 19.71 -21.77
N LEU A 15 20.13 20.25 -21.57
CA LEU A 15 19.81 20.92 -20.31
C LEU A 15 19.64 19.84 -19.23
N PRO A 16 20.40 19.86 -18.13
CA PRO A 16 20.04 19.07 -16.97
C PRO A 16 18.69 19.59 -16.43
N ALA A 17 17.71 18.71 -16.32
CA ALA A 17 16.48 19.02 -15.60
C ALA A 17 16.87 19.42 -14.17
N LEU A 18 16.59 20.67 -13.78
CA LEU A 18 16.65 21.06 -12.38
C LEU A 18 15.61 20.22 -11.64
N VAL A 19 16.07 19.22 -10.89
CA VAL A 19 15.24 18.58 -9.86
C VAL A 19 14.97 19.66 -8.83
N ALA A 20 13.77 20.24 -8.83
CA ALA A 20 13.33 21.07 -7.73
C ALA A 20 13.39 20.20 -6.46
N ALA A 21 14.17 20.62 -5.47
CA ALA A 21 14.23 19.92 -4.20
C ALA A 21 12.82 19.87 -3.61
N GLN A 22 12.30 18.68 -3.35
CA GLN A 22 10.98 18.48 -2.74
C GLN A 22 10.94 19.21 -1.41
N SER A 23 10.06 20.21 -1.28
CA SER A 23 10.02 21.11 -0.12
C SER A 23 8.88 20.80 0.86
N GLY A 24 8.13 19.72 0.63
CA GLY A 24 6.95 19.33 1.43
C GLY A 24 5.99 18.44 0.64
N VAL A 25 4.75 18.29 1.12
CA VAL A 25 3.72 17.46 0.48
C VAL A 25 3.33 18.01 -0.90
N VAL A 26 3.09 17.13 -1.87
CA VAL A 26 2.57 17.45 -3.21
C VAL A 26 1.17 16.90 -3.38
N GLY A 27 0.33 17.65 -4.09
CA GLY A 27 -1.05 17.25 -4.35
C GLY A 27 -1.96 17.51 -3.16
N THR A 28 -3.11 16.86 -3.15
CA THR A 28 -4.11 17.02 -2.09
C THR A 28 -4.76 15.66 -1.81
N PRO A 29 -4.87 15.24 -0.54
CA PRO A 29 -5.58 14.01 -0.20
C PRO A 29 -7.01 14.06 -0.74
N THR A 30 -7.43 12.94 -1.32
CA THR A 30 -8.75 12.72 -1.93
C THR A 30 -9.35 11.44 -1.33
N GLY A 31 -10.59 11.09 -1.67
CA GLY A 31 -11.27 9.93 -1.07
C GLY A 31 -11.62 10.20 0.40
N PHE A 32 -11.66 9.13 1.20
CA PHE A 32 -12.04 9.24 2.61
C PHE A 32 -11.07 10.09 3.44
N ALA A 33 -9.77 10.13 3.11
CA ALA A 33 -8.80 10.96 3.81
C ALA A 33 -8.75 12.42 3.31
N ALA A 34 -9.74 12.86 2.52
CA ALA A 34 -9.81 14.26 2.10
C ALA A 34 -9.76 15.23 3.29
N GLY A 35 -8.91 16.26 3.16
CA GLY A 35 -8.71 17.27 4.20
C GLY A 35 -7.59 16.98 5.20
N VAL A 36 -6.88 15.84 5.08
CA VAL A 36 -5.61 15.63 5.79
C VAL A 36 -4.61 16.73 5.45
N THR A 37 -3.90 17.24 6.45
CA THR A 37 -2.86 18.26 6.28
C THR A 37 -1.47 17.80 6.73
N GLY A 38 -1.39 16.72 7.50
CA GLY A 38 -0.15 16.26 8.11
C GLY A 38 0.49 17.35 8.99
N GLY A 39 1.77 17.64 8.75
CA GLY A 39 2.51 18.73 9.39
C GLY A 39 2.08 20.15 8.97
N GLY A 40 1.16 20.27 8.02
CA GLY A 40 0.62 21.54 7.56
C GLY A 40 1.70 22.46 7.00
N SER A 41 1.77 23.69 7.52
CA SER A 41 2.72 24.72 7.10
C SER A 41 4.00 24.75 7.95
N ALA A 42 4.29 23.70 8.73
CA ALA A 42 5.55 23.61 9.45
C ALA A 42 6.74 23.67 8.49
N ALA A 43 7.84 24.30 8.91
CA ALA A 43 9.04 24.37 8.09
C ALA A 43 9.56 22.94 7.81
N ALA A 44 9.77 22.63 6.53
CA ALA A 44 10.29 21.34 6.13
C ALA A 44 11.76 21.22 6.53
N ALA A 45 12.11 20.09 7.15
CA ALA A 45 13.47 19.80 7.59
C ALA A 45 13.80 18.33 7.38
N ALA A 46 15.08 18.04 7.10
CA ALA A 46 15.59 16.69 6.97
C ALA A 46 16.30 16.27 8.27
N PRO A 47 16.01 15.08 8.85
CA PRO A 47 16.76 14.57 9.98
C PRO A 47 18.22 14.28 9.63
N ALA A 48 19.12 14.50 10.58
CA ALA A 48 20.54 14.21 10.46
C ALA A 48 20.80 12.70 10.37
N ASP A 49 20.09 11.92 11.18
CA ASP A 49 20.28 10.47 11.35
C ASP A 49 18.99 9.77 11.81
N VAL A 50 19.09 8.46 12.05
CA VAL A 50 17.96 7.61 12.47
C VAL A 50 17.38 8.01 13.84
N ASP A 51 18.21 8.51 14.76
CA ASP A 51 17.78 8.90 16.09
C ASP A 51 16.95 10.18 16.04
N GLU A 52 17.39 11.16 15.26
CA GLU A 52 16.63 12.39 15.03
C GLU A 52 15.32 12.11 14.27
N LEU A 53 15.34 11.20 13.29
CA LEU A 53 14.12 10.76 12.59
C LEU A 53 13.11 10.13 13.55
N ILE A 54 13.53 9.18 14.39
CA ILE A 54 12.67 8.57 15.41
C ILE A 54 12.12 9.64 16.36
N SER A 55 12.98 10.55 16.82
CA SER A 55 12.58 11.63 17.74
C SER A 55 11.52 12.53 17.13
N TRP A 56 11.71 12.99 15.89
CA TRP A 56 10.77 13.89 15.21
C TRP A 56 9.45 13.20 14.87
N LEU A 57 9.45 11.90 14.53
CA LEU A 57 8.22 11.15 14.29
C LEU A 57 7.41 10.95 15.58
N GLY A 58 8.09 10.77 16.71
CA GLY A 58 7.47 10.45 18.00
C GLY A 58 7.09 11.65 18.87
N ASP A 59 7.40 12.88 18.48
CA ASP A 59 7.08 14.07 19.28
C ASP A 59 5.69 14.66 19.01
N ASP A 60 5.25 15.58 19.87
CA ASP A 60 3.94 16.24 19.77
C ASP A 60 3.94 17.47 18.84
N THR A 61 5.06 17.75 18.16
CA THR A 61 5.20 18.93 17.29
C THR A 61 4.66 18.60 15.90
N ALA A 62 3.90 19.51 15.28
CA ALA A 62 3.53 19.35 13.88
C ALA A 62 4.79 19.50 13.00
N ARG A 63 5.08 18.53 12.13
CA ARG A 63 6.34 18.50 11.36
C ARG A 63 6.14 18.08 9.92
N VAL A 64 6.91 18.74 9.03
CA VAL A 64 7.18 18.28 7.68
C VAL A 64 8.61 17.72 7.65
N ILE A 65 8.72 16.40 7.63
CA ILE A 65 9.96 15.64 7.75
C ILE A 65 10.36 15.16 6.36
N LEU A 66 11.49 15.67 5.87
CA LEU A 66 12.04 15.30 4.57
C LEU A 66 12.93 14.07 4.72
N ILE A 67 12.64 13.02 3.97
CA ILE A 67 13.49 11.83 3.85
C ILE A 67 14.36 12.02 2.61
N ASP A 68 15.54 12.62 2.80
CA ASP A 68 16.43 13.08 1.73
C ASP A 68 17.54 12.09 1.33
N LYS A 69 17.58 10.95 2.02
CA LYS A 69 18.57 9.87 1.90
C LYS A 69 17.97 8.57 2.43
N GLU A 70 18.75 7.49 2.32
CA GLU A 70 18.46 6.25 3.04
C GLU A 70 18.73 6.41 4.54
N PHE A 71 17.71 6.14 5.34
CA PHE A 71 17.83 5.89 6.78
C PHE A 71 17.85 4.38 7.00
N ASN A 72 19.04 3.86 7.29
CA ASN A 72 19.28 2.44 7.48
C ASN A 72 19.23 2.08 8.97
N PHE A 73 18.24 1.27 9.34
CA PHE A 73 18.01 0.79 10.70
C PHE A 73 18.59 -0.61 10.95
N LEU A 74 19.13 -1.29 9.93
CA LEU A 74 19.72 -2.61 10.12
C LEU A 74 20.90 -2.55 11.11
N GLY A 75 20.91 -3.47 12.06
CA GLY A 75 21.91 -3.58 13.11
C GLY A 75 21.77 -2.58 14.25
N THR A 76 20.88 -1.58 14.16
CA THR A 76 20.72 -0.54 15.19
C THR A 76 20.17 -1.09 16.51
N GLU A 77 19.38 -2.17 16.45
CA GLU A 77 18.82 -2.87 17.62
C GLU A 77 19.41 -4.27 17.80
N GLY A 78 20.48 -4.60 17.07
CA GLY A 78 21.13 -5.91 17.11
C GLY A 78 20.33 -7.04 16.44
N THR A 79 20.82 -8.26 16.59
CA THR A 79 20.19 -9.47 16.04
C THR A 79 19.81 -10.44 17.14
N LYS A 80 18.71 -11.18 16.94
CA LYS A 80 18.27 -12.24 17.86
C LYS A 80 18.25 -13.59 17.15
N SER A 81 18.68 -14.63 17.86
CA SER A 81 18.53 -16.03 17.45
C SER A 81 17.66 -16.76 18.45
N GLU A 82 16.63 -17.43 17.96
CA GLU A 82 15.71 -18.20 18.78
C GLU A 82 15.01 -19.30 17.97
N GLN A 83 14.20 -20.11 18.65
CA GLN A 83 13.39 -21.12 17.99
C GLN A 83 12.15 -20.47 17.35
N GLY A 84 12.01 -20.65 16.04
CA GLY A 84 10.81 -20.38 15.27
C GLY A 84 10.25 -21.68 14.71
N CYS A 85 9.47 -21.57 13.64
CA CYS A 85 8.95 -22.73 12.92
C CYS A 85 8.95 -22.52 11.41
N ARG A 86 9.05 -23.63 10.68
CA ARG A 86 8.61 -23.74 9.31
C ARG A 86 7.12 -24.08 9.31
N PRO A 87 6.24 -23.23 8.76
CA PRO A 87 4.82 -23.53 8.66
C PRO A 87 4.57 -24.77 7.80
N ASP A 88 3.53 -25.53 8.10
CA ASP A 88 3.08 -26.69 7.30
C ASP A 88 2.73 -26.29 5.85
N SER A 89 2.27 -25.05 5.67
CA SER A 89 1.99 -24.47 4.34
C SER A 89 3.25 -24.19 3.50
N ASN A 90 4.43 -24.14 4.10
CA ASN A 90 5.68 -23.98 3.35
C ASN A 90 6.12 -25.34 2.79
N THR A 91 5.77 -25.57 1.52
CA THR A 91 6.16 -26.78 0.77
C THR A 91 7.30 -26.51 -0.22
N CYS A 92 8.13 -25.48 0.02
CA CYS A 92 9.12 -25.03 -0.96
C CYS A 92 10.30 -26.02 -1.05
N PRO A 93 10.85 -26.26 -2.25
CA PRO A 93 12.02 -27.12 -2.42
C PRO A 93 13.26 -26.52 -1.74
N ASP A 94 14.26 -27.36 -1.47
CA ASP A 94 15.60 -26.98 -1.01
C ASP A 94 15.65 -26.11 0.27
N ASN A 95 14.69 -26.28 1.18
CA ASN A 95 14.50 -25.43 2.38
C ASN A 95 14.26 -23.95 2.04
N GLY A 96 13.66 -23.65 0.88
CA GLY A 96 13.25 -22.31 0.49
C GLY A 96 11.98 -21.81 1.20
N GLY A 97 11.48 -20.66 0.74
CA GLY A 97 10.29 -20.02 1.30
C GLY A 97 10.56 -19.23 2.59
N GLN A 98 9.49 -18.92 3.33
CA GLN A 98 9.60 -18.22 4.62
C GLN A 98 9.50 -19.19 5.79
N ASP A 99 10.35 -18.94 6.78
CA ASP A 99 10.15 -19.43 8.14
C ASP A 99 9.40 -18.39 8.97
N ALA A 100 8.97 -18.73 10.18
CA ALA A 100 8.27 -17.81 11.08
C ALA A 100 9.03 -17.63 12.38
N ILE A 101 9.13 -16.38 12.83
CA ILE A 101 9.46 -16.08 14.22
C ILE A 101 8.24 -16.43 15.05
N ASN A 102 8.43 -17.10 16.20
CA ASN A 102 7.34 -17.53 17.08
C ASN A 102 6.73 -16.37 17.92
N GLN A 103 6.38 -15.27 17.26
CA GLN A 103 5.66 -14.16 17.88
C GLN A 103 4.21 -14.58 18.17
N ALA A 104 3.66 -14.08 19.28
CA ALA A 104 2.29 -14.40 19.72
C ALA A 104 1.99 -15.92 19.83
N ASN A 105 3.02 -16.74 20.10
CA ASN A 105 2.95 -18.21 20.10
C ASN A 105 2.40 -18.78 18.77
N TRP A 106 2.64 -18.11 17.63
CA TRP A 106 2.06 -18.48 16.34
C TRP A 106 2.46 -19.88 15.86
N CYS A 107 3.66 -20.33 16.21
CA CYS A 107 4.12 -21.70 15.92
C CYS A 107 3.41 -22.75 16.78
N ASP A 108 2.95 -22.36 17.97
CA ASP A 108 2.45 -23.31 18.98
C ASP A 108 0.92 -23.30 19.11
N ASN A 109 0.26 -22.25 18.62
CA ASN A 109 -1.19 -22.06 18.75
C ASN A 109 -2.01 -22.71 17.63
N GLY A 110 -1.37 -23.52 16.77
CA GLY A 110 -1.97 -24.17 15.61
C GLY A 110 -2.01 -23.32 14.34
N SER A 111 -1.69 -22.02 14.39
CA SER A 111 -1.74 -21.14 13.21
C SER A 111 -0.69 -21.48 12.14
N ALA A 112 0.43 -22.09 12.54
CA ALA A 112 1.46 -22.58 11.63
C ALA A 112 1.10 -23.92 10.95
N GLY A 113 -0.02 -24.54 11.34
CA GLY A 113 -0.45 -25.87 10.90
C GLY A 113 0.14 -27.00 11.75
N ASP A 114 -0.61 -28.10 11.87
CA ASP A 114 -0.26 -29.27 12.69
C ASP A 114 1.05 -29.94 12.25
N GLY A 115 1.42 -29.80 10.97
CA GLY A 115 2.68 -30.30 10.39
C GLY A 115 3.88 -29.36 10.53
N SER A 116 3.74 -28.22 11.21
CA SER A 116 4.84 -27.28 11.37
C SER A 116 6.04 -27.89 12.10
N SER A 117 7.25 -27.47 11.72
CA SER A 117 8.50 -28.02 12.27
C SER A 117 9.36 -26.91 12.87
N ALA A 118 10.04 -27.20 13.99
CA ALA A 118 10.91 -26.23 14.64
C ALA A 118 12.16 -25.92 13.79
N VAL A 119 12.50 -24.64 13.69
CA VAL A 119 13.74 -24.17 13.04
C VAL A 119 14.40 -23.09 13.90
N THR A 120 15.72 -22.94 13.79
CA THR A 120 16.40 -21.79 14.40
C THR A 120 16.32 -20.61 13.44
N VAL A 121 15.71 -19.51 13.88
CA VAL A 121 15.65 -18.26 13.12
C VAL A 121 16.70 -17.28 13.65
N LYS A 122 17.26 -16.44 12.77
CA LYS A 122 18.17 -15.35 13.14
C LYS A 122 17.82 -14.09 12.37
N TYR A 123 17.33 -13.08 13.07
CA TYR A 123 16.74 -11.89 12.46
C TYR A 123 17.25 -10.59 13.08
N ASP A 124 17.11 -9.49 12.34
CA ASP A 124 17.39 -8.14 12.81
C ASP A 124 16.24 -7.63 13.68
N GLN A 125 16.54 -7.14 14.88
CA GLN A 125 15.50 -6.74 15.83
C GLN A 125 14.81 -5.43 15.44
N ALA A 126 15.45 -4.57 14.65
CA ALA A 126 14.92 -3.24 14.33
C ALA A 126 13.57 -3.32 13.61
N ALA A 127 13.38 -4.32 12.74
CA ALA A 127 12.15 -4.47 11.96
C ALA A 127 10.94 -4.95 12.78
N LEU A 128 11.13 -5.48 13.99
CA LEU A 128 10.05 -6.08 14.78
C LEU A 128 9.06 -5.05 15.33
N LYS A 129 9.47 -3.79 15.46
CA LYS A 129 8.64 -2.70 15.95
C LYS A 129 8.76 -1.51 15.02
N GLY A 130 7.67 -1.10 14.38
CA GLY A 130 7.66 0.12 13.58
C GLY A 130 7.98 1.36 14.42
N ILE A 131 8.51 2.41 13.78
CA ILE A 131 8.76 3.70 14.41
C ILE A 131 7.40 4.31 14.81
N PRO A 132 7.17 4.67 16.09
CA PRO A 132 5.96 5.35 16.48
C PRO A 132 5.83 6.70 15.77
N VAL A 133 4.72 6.90 15.06
CA VAL A 133 4.40 8.17 14.38
C VAL A 133 3.23 8.82 15.10
N LYS A 134 3.47 9.98 15.74
CA LYS A 134 2.43 10.77 16.40
C LYS A 134 1.62 11.59 15.39
N SER A 135 0.57 12.26 15.87
CA SER A 135 -0.30 13.11 15.05
C SER A 135 0.44 14.28 14.39
N ASN A 136 -0.16 14.81 13.31
CA ASN A 136 0.28 16.00 12.59
C ASN A 136 1.69 15.89 11.99
N LYS A 137 1.95 14.79 11.27
CA LYS A 137 3.22 14.52 10.61
C LYS A 137 3.03 14.44 9.10
N SER A 138 3.94 15.06 8.35
CA SER A 138 4.13 14.82 6.92
C SER A 138 5.51 14.23 6.72
N ILE A 139 5.57 12.97 6.30
CA ILE A 139 6.80 12.25 5.99
C ILE A 139 6.93 12.25 4.47
N VAL A 140 7.91 12.95 3.92
CA VAL A 140 7.99 13.20 2.47
C VAL A 140 9.38 12.89 1.94
N GLY A 141 9.49 11.95 1.01
CA GLY A 141 10.77 11.66 0.35
C GLY A 141 11.19 12.72 -0.67
N VAL A 142 12.50 12.97 -0.77
CA VAL A 142 13.06 13.96 -1.71
C VAL A 142 13.52 13.28 -2.99
N GLY A 143 12.83 13.57 -4.10
CA GLY A 143 13.11 12.92 -5.37
C GLY A 143 12.90 11.41 -5.29
N ASP A 144 13.92 10.63 -5.62
CA ASP A 144 13.95 9.16 -5.55
C ASP A 144 14.83 8.63 -4.40
N LYS A 145 15.22 9.48 -3.46
CA LYS A 145 16.23 9.16 -2.44
C LYS A 145 15.68 8.69 -1.09
N GLY A 146 14.39 8.93 -0.84
CA GLY A 146 13.79 8.73 0.47
C GLY A 146 13.55 7.25 0.78
N VAL A 147 14.45 6.62 1.55
CA VAL A 147 14.37 5.19 1.87
C VAL A 147 14.40 4.98 3.39
N LEU A 148 13.48 4.16 3.90
CA LEU A 148 13.52 3.58 5.24
C LEU A 148 13.86 2.09 5.10
N LYS A 149 15.09 1.74 5.47
CA LYS A 149 15.61 0.38 5.32
C LYS A 149 15.67 -0.32 6.68
N GLY A 150 15.03 -1.48 6.82
CA GLY A 150 15.09 -2.30 8.03
C GLY A 150 14.10 -1.97 9.14
N LYS A 151 13.21 -0.96 8.95
CA LYS A 151 12.21 -0.59 9.96
C LYS A 151 10.99 0.09 9.32
N GLY A 152 9.80 -0.32 9.73
CA GLY A 152 8.52 0.24 9.28
C GLY A 152 8.02 1.41 10.14
N LEU A 153 6.76 1.81 9.92
CA LEU A 153 6.06 2.90 10.62
C LEU A 153 4.85 2.35 11.40
N SER A 154 4.61 2.88 12.60
CA SER A 154 3.50 2.47 13.47
C SER A 154 2.67 3.69 13.88
N LEU A 155 1.45 3.77 13.34
CA LEU A 155 0.45 4.79 13.68
C LEU A 155 -0.58 4.16 14.60
N THR A 156 -0.30 4.18 15.90
CA THR A 156 -1.13 3.51 16.90
C THR A 156 -1.39 4.39 18.11
N GLY A 157 -2.44 4.07 18.87
CA GLY A 157 -2.72 4.74 20.15
C GLY A 157 -3.47 6.07 20.04
N GLY A 158 -4.33 6.21 19.03
CA GLY A 158 -5.22 7.37 18.84
C GLY A 158 -4.59 8.52 18.04
N VAL A 159 -3.67 8.22 17.12
CA VAL A 159 -3.00 9.25 16.30
C VAL A 159 -3.84 9.66 15.10
N GLU A 160 -3.74 10.90 14.67
CA GLU A 160 -4.47 11.35 13.48
C GLU A 160 -3.70 12.37 12.64
N ASN A 161 -4.19 12.62 11.43
CA ASN A 161 -3.67 13.66 10.54
C ASN A 161 -2.21 13.41 10.17
N VAL A 162 -1.96 12.32 9.42
CA VAL A 162 -0.62 11.92 8.98
C VAL A 162 -0.58 11.75 7.47
N ILE A 163 0.49 12.25 6.85
CA ILE A 163 0.82 12.05 5.44
C ILE A 163 2.13 11.26 5.35
N ILE A 164 2.13 10.19 4.57
CA ILE A 164 3.30 9.38 4.23
C ILE A 164 3.41 9.40 2.70
N GLN A 165 4.39 10.11 2.17
CA GLN A 165 4.47 10.38 0.74
C GLN A 165 5.86 10.19 0.16
N ASN A 166 5.96 9.56 -1.01
CA ASN A 166 7.20 9.46 -1.79
C ASN A 166 8.38 8.76 -1.09
N ILE A 167 8.12 7.76 -0.24
CA ILE A 167 9.19 7.01 0.41
C ILE A 167 9.20 5.53 0.00
N HIS A 168 10.36 4.90 0.10
CA HIS A 168 10.52 3.46 -0.07
C HIS A 168 10.75 2.81 1.30
N ILE A 169 9.89 1.87 1.70
CA ILE A 169 10.07 1.06 2.91
C ILE A 169 10.47 -0.34 2.49
N THR A 170 11.64 -0.83 2.96
CA THR A 170 12.20 -2.09 2.46
C THR A 170 13.12 -2.80 3.45
N GLU A 171 13.36 -4.10 3.21
CA GLU A 171 14.34 -4.95 3.91
C GLU A 171 13.99 -5.20 5.38
N LEU A 172 12.72 -5.52 5.65
CA LEU A 172 12.21 -5.81 6.99
C LEU A 172 12.19 -7.33 7.22
N ASN A 173 13.36 -7.96 7.35
CA ASN A 173 13.51 -9.41 7.52
C ASN A 173 12.63 -10.23 6.53
N PRO A 174 12.80 -10.06 5.19
CA PRO A 174 11.92 -10.67 4.19
C PRO A 174 11.79 -12.19 4.29
N GLN A 175 12.79 -12.87 4.85
CA GLN A 175 12.83 -14.31 5.04
C GLN A 175 11.94 -14.84 6.18
N TYR A 176 11.37 -13.96 7.01
CA TYR A 176 10.61 -14.36 8.19
C TYR A 176 9.21 -13.78 8.26
N ILE A 177 8.20 -14.65 8.34
CA ILE A 177 6.86 -14.28 8.84
C ILE A 177 7.05 -13.76 10.27
N TRP A 178 6.34 -12.68 10.61
CA TRP A 178 6.54 -11.88 11.83
C TRP A 178 7.88 -11.12 11.90
N GLY A 179 8.65 -11.08 10.81
CA GLY A 179 9.93 -10.36 10.71
C GLY A 179 9.80 -8.84 10.64
N GLY A 180 8.61 -8.32 10.31
CA GLY A 180 8.30 -6.89 10.31
C GLY A 180 7.14 -6.55 9.37
N ASP A 181 6.40 -5.50 9.72
CA ASP A 181 5.38 -4.88 8.86
C ASP A 181 5.84 -3.47 8.47
N ALA A 182 5.57 -3.05 7.23
CA ALA A 182 6.02 -1.74 6.75
C ALA A 182 5.19 -0.58 7.28
N ILE A 183 3.85 -0.65 7.25
CA ILE A 183 2.97 0.38 7.81
C ILE A 183 1.85 -0.28 8.61
N THR A 184 1.78 0.05 9.91
CA THR A 184 0.73 -0.42 10.83
C THR A 184 -0.16 0.74 11.23
N LEU A 185 -1.48 0.57 11.06
CA LEU A 185 -2.53 1.51 11.47
C LEU A 185 -3.43 0.82 12.50
N ALA A 186 -3.43 1.24 13.76
CA ALA A 186 -4.31 0.63 14.77
C ALA A 186 -4.70 1.65 15.84
N GLY A 187 -5.93 2.15 15.77
CA GLY A 187 -6.35 3.31 16.55
C GLY A 187 -5.78 4.59 15.93
N SER A 188 -6.15 4.87 14.69
CA SER A 188 -5.79 6.10 13.96
C SER A 188 -6.99 6.73 13.25
N ASP A 189 -6.84 7.95 12.72
CA ASP A 189 -7.78 8.55 11.78
C ASP A 189 -7.07 9.51 10.82
N LYS A 190 -7.66 9.76 9.64
CA LYS A 190 -7.17 10.76 8.67
C LYS A 190 -5.70 10.53 8.28
N VAL A 191 -5.45 9.46 7.55
CA VAL A 191 -4.11 9.08 7.06
C VAL A 191 -4.08 9.04 5.54
N TRP A 192 -3.08 9.68 4.93
CA TRP A 192 -2.83 9.63 3.50
C TRP A 192 -1.48 8.97 3.20
N ILE A 193 -1.50 7.85 2.49
CA ILE A 193 -0.34 7.05 2.09
C ILE A 193 -0.24 7.13 0.56
N ASP A 194 0.69 7.94 0.06
CA ASP A 194 0.75 8.33 -1.36
C ASP A 194 2.11 8.13 -2.02
N HIS A 195 2.17 7.58 -3.24
CA HIS A 195 3.45 7.50 -4.00
C HIS A 195 4.59 6.79 -3.27
N ASN A 196 4.28 5.84 -2.39
CA ASN A 196 5.30 5.06 -1.72
C ASN A 196 5.62 3.79 -2.50
N LYS A 197 6.83 3.26 -2.32
CA LYS A 197 7.17 1.89 -2.71
C LYS A 197 7.30 1.04 -1.44
N ILE A 198 6.76 -0.17 -1.45
CA ILE A 198 6.97 -1.15 -0.37
C ILE A 198 7.43 -2.47 -1.00
N SER A 199 8.54 -3.01 -0.49
CA SER A 199 9.14 -4.26 -0.99
C SER A 199 9.89 -5.00 0.12
N LEU A 200 10.21 -6.28 -0.08
CA LEU A 200 11.11 -7.04 0.81
C LEU A 200 10.76 -6.92 2.31
N VAL A 201 9.49 -7.13 2.65
CA VAL A 201 9.00 -7.16 4.03
C VAL A 201 8.75 -8.60 4.48
N GLY A 202 8.99 -8.91 5.75
CA GLY A 202 8.75 -10.26 6.27
C GLY A 202 7.28 -10.63 6.34
N ARG A 203 6.41 -9.64 6.64
CA ARG A 203 4.96 -9.82 6.70
C ARG A 203 4.22 -8.68 5.99
N GLN A 204 3.34 -7.93 6.65
CA GLN A 204 2.40 -7.05 5.95
C GLN A 204 3.10 -5.82 5.35
N MET A 205 2.80 -5.50 4.09
CA MET A 205 3.17 -4.20 3.53
C MET A 205 2.32 -3.09 4.17
N ILE A 206 1.01 -3.32 4.30
CA ILE A 206 0.12 -2.46 5.10
C ILE A 206 -0.79 -3.34 5.95
N VAL A 207 -0.98 -2.99 7.21
CA VAL A 207 -1.93 -3.66 8.11
C VAL A 207 -2.76 -2.65 8.89
N THR A 208 -4.08 -2.85 8.90
CA THR A 208 -4.94 -2.28 9.93
C THR A 208 -5.11 -3.28 11.07
N GLY A 209 -4.99 -2.80 12.30
CA GLY A 209 -5.26 -3.58 13.51
C GLY A 209 -6.76 -3.86 13.66
N TYR A 210 -7.15 -4.38 14.82
CA TYR A 210 -8.56 -4.55 15.16
C TYR A 210 -9.21 -3.23 15.58
N ASP A 211 -8.43 -2.32 16.16
CA ASP A 211 -8.87 -0.95 16.42
C ASP A 211 -9.02 -0.17 15.11
N LYS A 212 -9.97 0.77 15.10
CA LYS A 212 -10.23 1.69 13.98
C LYS A 212 -8.95 2.33 13.44
N ALA A 213 -8.66 2.15 12.16
CA ALA A 213 -7.71 2.97 11.39
C ALA A 213 -8.37 4.21 10.79
N GLY A 214 -9.70 4.22 10.69
CA GLY A 214 -10.53 5.38 10.38
C GLY A 214 -10.49 5.75 8.90
N LYS A 215 -10.43 7.06 8.61
CA LYS A 215 -10.40 7.57 7.24
C LYS A 215 -8.99 7.47 6.66
N VAL A 216 -8.81 6.54 5.73
CA VAL A 216 -7.51 6.28 5.11
C VAL A 216 -7.62 6.40 3.58
N THR A 217 -6.60 6.98 2.96
CA THR A 217 -6.43 6.90 1.51
C THR A 217 -5.05 6.36 1.20
N ILE A 218 -5.01 5.26 0.47
CA ILE A 218 -3.82 4.57 0.00
C ILE A 218 -3.82 4.75 -1.52
N SER A 219 -3.00 5.68 -2.02
CA SER A 219 -3.02 6.09 -3.41
C SER A 219 -1.67 6.09 -4.12
N ASN A 220 -1.66 5.72 -5.40
CA ASN A 220 -0.46 5.82 -6.25
C ASN A 220 0.77 5.08 -5.68
N ASN A 221 0.59 4.06 -4.84
CA ASN A 221 1.71 3.32 -4.27
C ASN A 221 2.09 2.14 -5.17
N GLU A 222 3.37 1.78 -5.15
CA GLU A 222 3.91 0.55 -5.72
C GLU A 222 4.09 -0.49 -4.60
N PHE A 223 3.39 -1.61 -4.73
CA PHE A 223 3.56 -2.79 -3.90
C PHE A 223 4.31 -3.83 -4.71
N ASP A 224 5.62 -3.93 -4.47
CA ASP A 224 6.53 -4.81 -5.19
C ASP A 224 6.73 -6.09 -4.37
N GLY A 225 6.03 -7.14 -4.78
CA GLY A 225 6.04 -8.43 -4.10
C GLY A 225 7.17 -9.37 -4.50
N THR A 226 8.13 -8.93 -5.33
CA THR A 226 9.27 -9.76 -5.72
C THR A 226 10.10 -10.15 -4.49
N THR A 227 10.27 -11.45 -4.24
CA THR A 227 11.04 -11.95 -3.09
C THR A 227 11.61 -13.34 -3.32
N ASP A 228 12.82 -13.58 -2.82
CA ASP A 228 13.43 -14.93 -2.79
C ASP A 228 12.80 -15.81 -1.70
N TRP A 229 12.08 -15.22 -0.74
CA TRP A 229 11.46 -15.89 0.40
C TRP A 229 9.95 -15.73 0.34
N SER A 230 9.31 -16.38 -0.63
CA SER A 230 7.86 -16.37 -0.75
C SER A 230 7.23 -17.51 0.07
N ALA A 231 6.18 -17.21 0.84
CA ALA A 231 5.39 -18.24 1.52
C ALA A 231 4.72 -19.24 0.54
N SER A 232 4.61 -18.85 -0.74
CA SER A 232 3.98 -19.62 -1.82
C SER A 232 4.97 -20.26 -2.81
N CYS A 233 6.28 -20.24 -2.52
CA CYS A 233 7.30 -20.95 -3.31
C CYS A 233 7.41 -20.53 -4.79
N ASN A 234 7.02 -19.30 -5.11
CA ASN A 234 6.79 -18.85 -6.49
C ASN A 234 7.39 -17.47 -6.80
N GLY A 235 8.17 -16.93 -5.88
CA GLY A 235 8.83 -15.63 -5.98
C GLY A 235 7.94 -14.43 -5.61
N GLU A 236 6.71 -14.67 -5.16
CA GLU A 236 5.69 -13.64 -4.98
C GLU A 236 5.21 -13.51 -3.53
N HIS A 237 5.18 -12.28 -3.03
CA HIS A 237 4.87 -11.98 -1.64
C HIS A 237 3.40 -12.19 -1.28
N TYR A 238 3.12 -12.93 -0.20
CA TYR A 238 1.75 -13.28 0.21
C TYR A 238 1.10 -12.24 1.13
N TRP A 239 1.91 -11.51 1.89
CA TRP A 239 1.44 -10.68 3.01
C TRP A 239 1.37 -9.21 2.57
N THR A 240 0.47 -8.88 1.67
CA THR A 240 0.46 -7.54 1.07
C THR A 240 -0.30 -6.52 1.92
N VAL A 241 -1.64 -6.49 1.85
CA VAL A 241 -2.50 -5.55 2.57
C VAL A 241 -3.55 -6.31 3.38
N LEU A 242 -3.57 -6.09 4.69
CA LEU A 242 -4.52 -6.71 5.62
C LEU A 242 -5.37 -5.65 6.31
N VAL A 243 -6.69 -5.72 6.15
CA VAL A 243 -7.64 -4.74 6.70
C VAL A 243 -8.65 -5.42 7.62
N TYR A 244 -8.57 -5.15 8.92
CA TYR A 244 -9.40 -5.77 9.95
C TYR A 244 -10.09 -4.76 10.90
N GLY A 245 -9.88 -3.47 10.73
CA GLY A 245 -10.33 -2.45 11.67
C GLY A 245 -11.85 -2.40 11.85
N ALA A 246 -12.27 -1.92 13.03
CA ALA A 246 -13.67 -1.92 13.44
C ALA A 246 -14.55 -0.83 12.80
N ASP A 247 -13.97 0.22 12.22
CA ASP A 247 -14.69 1.34 11.56
C ASP A 247 -13.75 2.05 10.57
N ASP A 248 -13.24 1.26 9.62
CA ASP A 248 -12.30 1.71 8.60
C ASP A 248 -13.06 2.21 7.36
N GLN A 249 -12.68 3.40 6.87
CA GLN A 249 -13.17 3.98 5.64
C GLN A 249 -11.98 4.21 4.71
N ILE A 250 -11.73 3.25 3.81
CA ILE A 250 -10.49 3.19 3.03
C ILE A 250 -10.75 3.42 1.55
N THR A 251 -10.09 4.43 1.00
CA THR A 251 -9.94 4.60 -0.44
C THR A 251 -8.63 3.97 -0.87
N PHE A 252 -8.69 2.96 -1.71
CA PHE A 252 -7.55 2.25 -2.28
C PHE A 252 -7.51 2.51 -3.78
N ALA A 253 -6.69 3.46 -4.19
CA ALA A 253 -6.80 4.06 -5.52
C ALA A 253 -5.50 4.15 -6.30
N ASN A 254 -5.53 3.88 -7.61
CA ASN A 254 -4.37 4.06 -8.49
C ASN A 254 -3.10 3.32 -8.02
N ASN A 255 -3.20 2.27 -7.20
CA ASN A 255 -2.02 1.53 -6.74
C ASN A 255 -1.58 0.54 -7.80
N TYR A 256 -0.26 0.35 -7.92
CA TYR A 256 0.34 -0.71 -8.71
C TYR A 256 0.75 -1.84 -7.77
N MET A 257 0.09 -3.00 -7.87
CA MET A 257 0.39 -4.18 -7.07
C MET A 257 0.87 -5.29 -7.97
N HIS A 258 2.11 -5.73 -7.78
CA HIS A 258 2.68 -6.74 -8.66
C HIS A 258 3.55 -7.77 -7.96
N ASP A 259 3.64 -8.96 -8.59
CA ASP A 259 4.39 -10.10 -8.09
C ASP A 259 3.95 -10.51 -6.67
N THR A 260 2.63 -10.60 -6.46
CA THR A 260 2.02 -10.93 -5.16
C THR A 260 1.29 -12.27 -5.20
N SER A 261 1.07 -12.94 -4.06
CA SER A 261 0.42 -14.26 -4.03
C SER A 261 -0.77 -14.35 -3.07
N GLY A 262 -1.08 -13.29 -2.34
CA GLY A 262 -2.18 -13.28 -1.38
C GLY A 262 -2.46 -11.89 -0.85
N ARG A 263 -3.56 -11.77 -0.11
CA ARG A 263 -3.93 -10.56 0.66
C ARG A 263 -3.70 -9.27 -0.12
N SER A 264 -4.13 -9.24 -1.38
CA SER A 264 -3.91 -8.10 -2.26
C SER A 264 -5.23 -7.50 -2.73
N PRO A 265 -6.07 -6.97 -1.83
CA PRO A 265 -6.03 -6.97 -0.35
C PRO A 265 -6.82 -8.12 0.33
N LYS A 266 -6.58 -8.38 1.62
CA LYS A 266 -7.52 -9.10 2.50
C LYS A 266 -8.33 -8.11 3.35
N ILE A 267 -9.65 -8.22 3.34
CA ILE A 267 -10.56 -7.24 3.97
C ILE A 267 -11.62 -7.96 4.80
N GLY A 268 -11.74 -7.61 6.08
CA GLY A 268 -12.75 -8.17 6.99
C GLY A 268 -12.49 -9.62 7.39
N GLY A 269 -13.51 -10.26 7.95
CA GLY A 269 -13.44 -11.62 8.50
C GLY A 269 -12.80 -11.74 9.88
N ALA A 270 -12.43 -10.61 10.49
CA ALA A 270 -12.07 -10.53 11.90
C ALA A 270 -13.30 -10.17 12.76
N ASP A 271 -13.32 -10.65 13.99
CA ASP A 271 -14.39 -10.31 14.94
C ASP A 271 -14.41 -8.79 15.19
N GLY A 272 -15.59 -8.18 15.03
CA GLY A 272 -15.78 -6.74 15.22
C GLY A 272 -15.32 -5.87 14.04
N ALA A 273 -14.89 -6.45 12.91
CA ALA A 273 -14.55 -5.70 11.71
C ALA A 273 -15.77 -4.92 11.16
N GLY A 274 -15.52 -3.68 10.76
CA GLY A 274 -16.49 -2.79 10.12
C GLY A 274 -15.76 -1.89 9.13
N ILE A 275 -15.88 -2.20 7.84
CA ILE A 275 -14.98 -1.65 6.82
C ILE A 275 -15.79 -1.24 5.59
N THR A 276 -15.71 0.03 5.20
CA THR A 276 -16.07 0.50 3.86
C THR A 276 -14.80 0.63 3.03
N PHE A 277 -14.72 -0.09 1.91
CA PHE A 277 -13.53 -0.15 1.08
C PHE A 277 -13.84 0.20 -0.39
N HIS A 278 -13.18 1.23 -0.91
CA HIS A 278 -13.29 1.67 -2.29
C HIS A 278 -12.02 1.32 -3.07
N ALA A 279 -12.04 0.23 -3.84
CA ALA A 279 -10.96 -0.16 -4.73
C ALA A 279 -11.21 0.40 -6.14
N VAL A 280 -10.42 1.40 -6.54
CA VAL A 280 -10.66 2.16 -7.77
C VAL A 280 -9.40 2.40 -8.58
N ASN A 281 -9.45 2.10 -9.89
CA ASN A 281 -8.36 2.32 -10.83
C ASN A 281 -7.02 1.63 -10.47
N ASN A 282 -7.02 0.59 -9.65
CA ASN A 282 -5.78 -0.09 -9.29
C ASN A 282 -5.34 -1.03 -10.42
N VAL A 283 -4.03 -1.23 -10.54
CA VAL A 283 -3.44 -2.19 -11.46
C VAL A 283 -2.85 -3.34 -10.65
N PHE A 284 -3.44 -4.52 -10.81
CA PHE A 284 -2.93 -5.79 -10.29
C PHE A 284 -2.23 -6.53 -11.42
N GLN A 285 -0.96 -6.86 -11.25
CA GLN A 285 -0.16 -7.49 -12.31
C GLN A 285 0.74 -8.58 -11.78
N THR A 286 0.56 -9.78 -12.32
CA THR A 286 1.03 -11.07 -11.77
C THR A 286 0.56 -11.28 -10.33
N ASN A 287 -0.39 -12.20 -10.19
CA ASN A 287 -0.66 -12.81 -8.90
C ASN A 287 -0.93 -14.30 -9.06
N LYS A 288 0.04 -15.14 -8.65
CA LYS A 288 -0.04 -16.61 -8.79
C LYS A 288 -0.87 -17.29 -7.70
N GLY A 289 -1.39 -16.54 -6.73
CA GLY A 289 -2.32 -17.04 -5.71
C GLY A 289 -3.68 -16.37 -5.85
N HIS A 290 -3.99 -15.45 -4.93
CA HIS A 290 -5.21 -14.63 -4.99
C HIS A 290 -4.97 -13.15 -4.67
N ASN A 291 -5.84 -12.29 -5.20
CA ASN A 291 -5.87 -10.86 -4.89
C ASN A 291 -6.80 -10.58 -3.70
N PHE A 292 -8.10 -10.43 -3.96
CA PHE A 292 -9.08 -10.05 -2.94
C PHE A 292 -9.55 -11.28 -2.13
N ASP A 293 -9.38 -11.22 -0.81
CA ASP A 293 -10.00 -12.14 0.17
C ASP A 293 -10.93 -11.34 1.07
N ILE A 294 -12.23 -11.39 0.81
CA ILE A 294 -13.24 -10.52 1.42
C ILE A 294 -14.10 -11.34 2.39
N GLY A 295 -14.16 -10.93 3.65
CA GLY A 295 -14.92 -11.59 4.70
C GLY A 295 -15.98 -10.71 5.36
N SER A 296 -16.62 -11.23 6.40
CA SER A 296 -17.65 -10.54 7.17
C SER A 296 -17.21 -9.19 7.70
N GLY A 297 -18.13 -8.23 7.74
CA GLY A 297 -17.86 -6.85 8.18
C GLY A 297 -17.23 -5.95 7.11
N ALA A 298 -16.98 -6.46 5.90
CA ALA A 298 -16.49 -5.67 4.78
C ALA A 298 -17.61 -5.31 3.78
N GLU A 299 -17.62 -4.05 3.35
CA GLU A 299 -18.41 -3.50 2.26
C GLU A 299 -17.45 -2.98 1.18
N VAL A 300 -17.37 -3.68 0.04
CA VAL A 300 -16.33 -3.44 -0.96
C VAL A 300 -16.91 -3.04 -2.31
N LEU A 301 -16.56 -1.84 -2.78
CA LEU A 301 -16.80 -1.39 -4.15
C LEU A 301 -15.53 -1.53 -4.99
N LEU A 302 -15.62 -2.27 -6.10
CA LEU A 302 -14.54 -2.42 -7.08
C LEU A 302 -14.99 -1.80 -8.42
N GLU A 303 -14.26 -0.79 -8.90
CA GLU A 303 -14.51 -0.15 -10.20
C GLU A 303 -13.23 0.33 -10.89
N GLY A 304 -13.18 0.25 -12.23
CA GLY A 304 -12.06 0.74 -13.03
C GLY A 304 -10.71 0.05 -12.80
N ASN A 305 -10.66 -1.07 -12.06
CA ASN A 305 -9.41 -1.78 -11.79
C ASN A 305 -9.02 -2.68 -12.98
N THR A 306 -7.73 -2.98 -13.11
CA THR A 306 -7.22 -3.97 -14.06
C THR A 306 -6.58 -5.15 -13.35
N PHE A 307 -6.87 -6.36 -13.82
CA PHE A 307 -6.20 -7.59 -13.39
C PHE A 307 -5.51 -8.22 -14.59
N ASN A 308 -4.20 -8.37 -14.51
CA ASN A 308 -3.38 -8.94 -15.58
C ASN A 308 -2.57 -10.12 -15.02
N ASP A 309 -2.80 -11.32 -15.56
CA ASP A 309 -2.17 -12.56 -15.09
C ASP A 309 -2.40 -12.83 -13.59
N CYS A 310 -3.64 -12.62 -13.12
CA CYS A 310 -4.05 -12.89 -11.74
C CYS A 310 -4.85 -14.20 -11.65
N ASN A 311 -4.35 -15.20 -10.93
CA ASN A 311 -4.95 -16.54 -10.85
C ASN A 311 -6.35 -16.52 -10.20
N GLN A 312 -6.51 -15.78 -9.10
CA GLN A 312 -7.80 -15.59 -8.43
C GLN A 312 -7.98 -14.13 -8.04
N PRO A 313 -8.53 -13.30 -8.94
CA PRO A 313 -8.85 -11.90 -8.65
C PRO A 313 -9.71 -11.70 -7.39
N ILE A 314 -10.68 -12.59 -7.14
CA ILE A 314 -11.42 -12.67 -5.88
C ILE A 314 -11.46 -14.14 -5.46
N THR A 315 -11.18 -14.45 -4.18
CA THR A 315 -11.24 -15.84 -3.69
C THR A 315 -12.68 -16.38 -3.78
N SER A 316 -12.83 -17.67 -4.09
CA SER A 316 -14.15 -18.31 -4.11
C SER A 316 -14.86 -18.25 -2.75
N LYS A 317 -14.08 -18.29 -1.65
CA LYS A 317 -14.59 -18.17 -0.29
C LYS A 317 -15.31 -16.84 -0.04
N SER A 318 -14.93 -15.77 -0.74
CA SER A 318 -15.54 -14.44 -0.57
C SER A 318 -17.04 -14.44 -0.88
N ALA A 319 -17.53 -15.38 -1.70
CA ALA A 319 -18.96 -15.50 -2.01
C ALA A 319 -19.83 -15.84 -0.79
N ASP A 320 -19.25 -16.52 0.21
CA ASP A 320 -20.00 -17.09 1.34
C ASP A 320 -19.49 -16.57 2.69
N ALA A 321 -18.43 -15.75 2.69
CA ALA A 321 -17.74 -15.31 3.91
C ALA A 321 -18.43 -14.14 4.63
N GLY A 322 -19.58 -13.66 4.12
CA GLY A 322 -20.44 -12.67 4.78
C GLY A 322 -20.06 -11.20 4.54
N GLY A 323 -19.16 -10.91 3.59
CA GLY A 323 -18.90 -9.54 3.13
C GLY A 323 -19.86 -9.12 2.01
N ALA A 324 -20.15 -7.82 1.91
CA ALA A 324 -20.92 -7.25 0.81
C ALA A 324 -19.98 -6.77 -0.29
N ILE A 325 -20.26 -7.16 -1.54
CA ILE A 325 -19.38 -6.90 -2.68
C ILE A 325 -20.20 -6.33 -3.85
N PHE A 326 -19.71 -5.23 -4.42
CA PHE A 326 -20.14 -4.72 -5.71
C PHE A 326 -18.93 -4.60 -6.64
N ASN A 327 -18.79 -5.51 -7.60
CA ASN A 327 -17.62 -5.54 -8.50
C ASN A 327 -17.89 -4.96 -9.90
N THR A 328 -18.92 -4.10 -9.99
CA THR A 328 -19.34 -3.40 -11.21
C THR A 328 -19.41 -4.31 -12.46
N PRO A 329 -20.21 -5.40 -12.43
CA PRO A 329 -20.41 -6.23 -13.59
C PRO A 329 -21.14 -5.46 -14.70
N SER A 330 -20.93 -5.84 -15.96
CA SER A 330 -21.52 -5.15 -17.12
C SER A 330 -23.05 -5.01 -16.99
N GLY A 331 -23.54 -3.80 -17.27
CA GLY A 331 -24.96 -3.44 -17.16
C GLY A 331 -25.42 -3.01 -15.77
N SER A 332 -24.55 -3.03 -14.75
CA SER A 332 -24.85 -2.57 -13.39
C SER A 332 -24.33 -1.17 -13.06
N GLU A 333 -23.64 -0.52 -14.00
CA GLU A 333 -22.88 0.72 -13.79
C GLU A 333 -23.76 1.86 -13.25
N SER A 334 -25.02 1.92 -13.68
CA SER A 334 -25.98 2.95 -13.26
C SER A 334 -26.41 2.86 -11.79
N SER A 335 -26.19 1.73 -11.12
CA SER A 335 -26.52 1.54 -9.70
C SER A 335 -25.81 2.54 -8.78
N CYS A 336 -24.65 3.04 -9.19
CA CYS A 336 -23.85 3.98 -8.41
C CYS A 336 -24.29 5.45 -8.54
N SER A 337 -25.17 5.77 -9.49
CA SER A 337 -25.53 7.15 -9.83
C SER A 337 -26.18 7.92 -8.67
N SER A 338 -26.97 7.26 -7.83
CA SER A 338 -27.64 7.89 -6.68
C SER A 338 -26.64 8.26 -5.57
N SER A 339 -25.71 7.36 -5.25
CA SER A 339 -24.76 7.52 -4.15
C SER A 339 -23.51 8.29 -4.57
N LEU A 340 -22.91 7.95 -5.72
CA LEU A 340 -21.63 8.52 -6.18
C LEU A 340 -21.81 9.71 -7.15
N LYS A 341 -23.06 10.03 -7.56
CA LYS A 341 -23.39 11.07 -8.55
C LYS A 341 -22.72 10.89 -9.93
N ARG A 342 -22.31 9.66 -10.20
CA ARG A 342 -21.81 9.16 -11.48
C ARG A 342 -22.09 7.66 -11.56
N ASN A 343 -22.06 7.12 -12.77
CA ASN A 343 -22.04 5.67 -12.93
C ASN A 343 -20.72 5.11 -12.39
N CYS A 344 -20.73 3.87 -11.93
CA CYS A 344 -19.50 3.13 -11.67
C CYS A 344 -18.81 2.77 -12.99
N VAL A 345 -17.53 2.42 -12.91
CA VAL A 345 -16.74 2.02 -14.09
C VAL A 345 -16.39 0.54 -14.03
N ALA A 346 -16.60 -0.17 -15.13
CA ALA A 346 -16.30 -1.61 -15.20
C ALA A 346 -14.80 -1.89 -14.97
N ASN A 347 -14.52 -3.01 -14.31
CA ASN A 347 -13.17 -3.57 -14.18
C ASN A 347 -12.78 -4.33 -15.45
N ALA A 348 -11.49 -4.44 -15.75
CA ALA A 348 -10.96 -5.23 -16.87
C ALA A 348 -10.05 -6.35 -16.38
N LEU A 349 -10.15 -7.51 -17.03
CA LEU A 349 -9.37 -8.69 -16.72
C LEU A 349 -8.71 -9.21 -18.00
N THR A 350 -7.40 -9.46 -17.94
CA THR A 350 -6.60 -10.06 -19.00
C THR A 350 -5.88 -11.28 -18.43
N SER A 351 -5.99 -12.43 -19.10
CA SER A 351 -5.31 -13.67 -18.70
C SER A 351 -5.47 -14.02 -17.20
N SER A 352 -6.60 -13.67 -16.62
CA SER A 352 -6.87 -13.81 -15.19
C SER A 352 -8.01 -14.81 -14.94
N GLY A 353 -8.09 -15.32 -13.71
CA GLY A 353 -9.15 -16.23 -13.28
C GLY A 353 -10.52 -15.56 -13.16
N ASP A 354 -11.49 -16.32 -12.65
CA ASP A 354 -12.85 -15.84 -12.46
C ASP A 354 -12.90 -14.66 -11.48
N PHE A 355 -13.64 -13.62 -11.86
CA PHE A 355 -13.88 -12.44 -11.02
C PHE A 355 -15.18 -12.55 -10.23
N GLY A 356 -16.04 -13.52 -10.57
CA GLY A 356 -17.39 -13.61 -10.06
C GLY A 356 -18.28 -12.45 -10.50
N THR A 357 -19.55 -12.50 -10.10
CA THR A 357 -20.52 -11.42 -10.34
C THR A 357 -21.18 -11.05 -9.02
N TYR A 358 -20.81 -9.88 -8.49
CA TYR A 358 -21.28 -9.38 -7.21
C TYR A 358 -21.97 -8.02 -7.42
N LYS A 359 -23.22 -7.93 -6.97
CA LYS A 359 -24.14 -6.81 -7.26
C LYS A 359 -24.76 -6.22 -6.00
N ASP A 360 -24.16 -6.45 -4.83
CA ASP A 360 -24.73 -5.97 -3.59
C ASP A 360 -24.60 -4.46 -3.50
N THR A 361 -25.69 -3.73 -3.69
CA THR A 361 -25.69 -2.26 -3.68
C THR A 361 -25.65 -1.67 -2.28
N SER A 362 -25.78 -2.48 -1.21
CA SER A 362 -25.64 -1.97 0.17
C SER A 362 -24.27 -1.34 0.41
N VAL A 363 -23.22 -1.79 -0.30
CA VAL A 363 -21.87 -1.19 -0.22
C VAL A 363 -21.84 0.31 -0.54
N LEU A 364 -22.84 0.81 -1.28
CA LEU A 364 -22.95 2.22 -1.64
C LEU A 364 -23.39 3.09 -0.47
N GLU A 365 -23.94 2.50 0.60
CA GLU A 365 -24.35 3.21 1.81
C GLU A 365 -23.14 3.69 2.62
N GLY A 366 -22.02 2.95 2.60
CA GLY A 366 -20.77 3.35 3.25
C GLY A 366 -20.16 4.65 2.71
N PHE A 367 -20.59 5.11 1.53
CA PHE A 367 -20.19 6.41 0.96
C PHE A 367 -21.08 7.58 1.40
N ASN A 368 -22.16 7.32 2.13
CA ASN A 368 -23.02 8.37 2.64
C ASN A 368 -22.25 9.27 3.61
N GLY A 369 -22.24 10.58 3.33
CA GLY A 369 -21.51 11.56 4.12
C GLY A 369 -20.01 11.67 3.80
N ALA A 370 -19.50 10.91 2.81
CA ALA A 370 -18.17 11.16 2.27
C ALA A 370 -18.13 12.56 1.63
N THR A 371 -17.16 13.37 2.02
CA THR A 371 -16.98 14.74 1.49
C THR A 371 -16.26 14.74 0.14
N SER A 372 -15.64 13.63 -0.22
CA SER A 372 -14.88 13.42 -1.44
C SER A 372 -14.86 11.93 -1.76
N ILE A 373 -15.00 11.61 -3.04
CA ILE A 373 -14.94 10.24 -3.57
C ILE A 373 -13.93 10.25 -4.71
N TRP A 374 -13.09 9.22 -4.78
CA TRP A 374 -12.10 9.14 -5.85
C TRP A 374 -12.78 8.98 -7.21
N GLU A 375 -12.24 9.65 -8.22
CA GLU A 375 -12.76 9.59 -9.58
C GLU A 375 -12.34 8.27 -10.23
N ALA A 376 -13.31 7.49 -10.71
CA ALA A 376 -13.04 6.30 -11.50
C ALA A 376 -12.84 6.69 -12.97
N VAL A 377 -11.76 6.17 -13.56
CA VAL A 377 -11.49 6.25 -15.00
C VAL A 377 -11.68 4.88 -15.64
N SER A 378 -11.58 4.78 -16.97
CA SER A 378 -11.63 3.48 -17.63
C SER A 378 -10.48 2.59 -17.15
N ALA A 379 -10.70 1.28 -17.11
CA ALA A 379 -9.66 0.32 -16.77
C ALA A 379 -8.42 0.43 -17.69
N GLU A 380 -8.61 0.75 -18.97
CA GLU A 380 -7.52 1.00 -19.92
C GLU A 380 -6.70 2.25 -19.58
N GLU A 381 -7.38 3.34 -19.19
CA GLU A 381 -6.72 4.57 -18.73
C GLU A 381 -5.96 4.33 -17.43
N ALA A 382 -6.57 3.60 -16.49
CA ALA A 382 -5.93 3.20 -15.23
C ALA A 382 -4.64 2.39 -15.50
N ALA A 383 -4.70 1.37 -16.37
CA ALA A 383 -3.54 0.54 -16.72
C ALA A 383 -2.35 1.37 -17.23
N SER A 384 -2.61 2.34 -18.10
CA SER A 384 -1.55 3.18 -18.70
C SER A 384 -1.00 4.19 -17.70
N SER A 385 -1.88 4.81 -16.91
CA SER A 385 -1.53 5.89 -15.99
C SER A 385 -0.81 5.37 -14.75
N VAL A 386 -1.33 4.32 -14.12
CA VAL A 386 -0.84 3.84 -12.82
C VAL A 386 0.59 3.31 -12.90
N VAL A 387 0.90 2.45 -13.88
CA VAL A 387 2.26 1.88 -14.03
C VAL A 387 3.31 2.98 -14.25
N SER A 388 2.93 4.10 -14.84
CA SER A 388 3.84 5.22 -15.10
C SER A 388 4.05 6.14 -13.90
N ASN A 389 3.09 6.17 -12.97
CA ASN A 389 3.03 7.18 -11.90
C ASN A 389 3.08 6.61 -10.48
N ALA A 390 2.83 5.31 -10.27
CA ALA A 390 2.88 4.72 -8.94
C ALA A 390 4.31 4.60 -8.41
N GLY A 391 4.47 4.77 -7.09
CA GLY A 391 5.75 4.59 -6.40
C GLY A 391 6.61 5.86 -6.29
N ILE A 392 7.81 5.66 -5.77
CA ILE A 392 8.75 6.74 -5.42
C ILE A 392 9.33 7.43 -6.67
N GLY A 393 9.62 8.73 -6.56
CA GLY A 393 10.28 9.52 -7.59
C GLY A 393 9.38 9.91 -8.77
N LYS A 394 8.08 9.59 -8.69
CA LYS A 394 7.08 9.93 -9.72
C LYS A 394 6.26 11.17 -9.38
N ILE A 395 6.43 11.71 -8.18
CA ILE A 395 5.80 12.96 -7.77
C ILE A 395 6.44 14.11 -8.55
N GLN A 396 5.65 14.80 -9.37
CA GLN A 396 6.12 16.00 -10.07
C GLN A 396 6.06 17.22 -9.14
N GLY A 397 7.23 17.69 -8.72
CA GLY A 397 7.36 18.95 -8.01
C GLY A 397 7.09 20.14 -8.95
N GLY A 398 6.05 20.92 -8.66
CA GLY A 398 5.94 22.31 -9.11
C GLY A 398 5.61 22.54 -10.59
N ALA A 399 4.55 21.92 -11.10
CA ALA A 399 3.61 22.52 -12.04
C ALA A 399 2.40 21.59 -12.02
N ALA A 400 1.19 22.15 -12.05
CA ALA A 400 -0.01 21.34 -12.23
C ALA A 400 0.20 20.43 -13.44
N SER A 401 0.50 19.15 -13.21
CA SER A 401 0.38 18.18 -14.27
C SER A 401 -1.10 18.18 -14.59
N ASN A 402 -1.41 18.38 -15.87
CA ASN A 402 -2.73 18.10 -16.41
C ASN A 402 -2.96 16.58 -16.32
N SER A 403 -2.99 16.02 -15.11
CA SER A 403 -3.72 14.79 -14.91
C SER A 403 -5.18 15.18 -15.10
N THR A 404 -5.81 14.55 -16.08
CA THR A 404 -7.22 14.71 -16.38
C THR A 404 -8.13 14.12 -15.30
N ALA A 405 -7.59 13.76 -14.12
CA ALA A 405 -8.38 13.43 -12.95
C ALA A 405 -9.07 14.71 -12.44
N LYS A 406 -10.27 14.95 -12.95
CA LYS A 406 -11.19 15.99 -12.49
C LYS A 406 -11.78 15.55 -11.15
N PHE A 407 -11.07 15.87 -10.07
CA PHE A 407 -11.60 15.71 -8.73
C PHE A 407 -12.97 16.40 -8.57
N ARG A 408 -13.99 15.65 -8.13
CA ARG A 408 -15.29 16.20 -7.77
C ARG A 408 -15.39 16.32 -6.25
N ARG A 409 -15.47 17.56 -5.77
CA ARG A 409 -15.96 17.86 -4.42
C ARG A 409 -17.48 17.96 -4.47
N PHE A 410 -18.14 17.41 -3.46
CA PHE A 410 -19.60 17.53 -3.30
C PHE A 410 -20.00 18.83 -2.61
#